data_AF-A0A3D1PLM7-F1
#
_entry.id   AF-A0A3D1PLM7-F1
#
_cell.length_a   1.000
_cell.length_b   1.000
_cell.length_c   1.000
_cell.angle_alpha   90.00
_cell.angle_beta   90.00
_cell.angle_gamma   90.00
#
_symmetry.space_group_name_H-M   'P 1'
#
loop_
_entity.id
_entity.type
_entity.pdbx_description
1 polymer ?
#
loop_
_entity_poly.entity_id
_entity_poly.type
_entity_poly.pdbx_seq_one_letter_code
_entity_poly.pdbx_strand_id
1 'polypeptide(L)'
;MHKIYSRPRIRIPKVLINGEVLNNHKNKKIAKIIIILIIAFSTVKIVLDAVYPIFDTLCEAKAKSIATIVSNEQATNVMKEHSYDELFTLEKDNNNNITMVKSNVLAINEIISDVAVKIQEDIDNRGRENIEIAIRQFYWV
;
A
#
# COMPACT_ATOMS: atom_id res chain seq x y z
N MET A 1 10.26 54.94 39.88
CA MET A 1 9.59 55.30 38.62
C MET A 1 9.63 54.10 37.69
N HIS A 2 8.48 53.47 37.42
CA HIS A 2 8.39 52.17 36.73
C HIS A 2 8.57 52.37 35.22
N LYS A 3 9.57 51.70 34.59
CA LYS A 3 9.72 51.69 33.13
C LYS A 3 8.67 50.74 32.54
N ILE A 4 7.68 51.30 31.86
CA ILE A 4 6.72 50.54 31.07
C ILE A 4 7.48 50.05 29.82
N TYR A 5 7.77 48.76 29.77
CA TYR A 5 8.48 48.13 28.66
C TYR A 5 7.69 48.30 27.35
N SER A 6 8.32 48.94 26.36
CA SER A 6 7.80 49.01 25.00
C SER A 6 7.97 47.65 24.32
N ARG A 7 6.88 47.01 23.88
CA ARG A 7 6.92 45.78 23.09
C ARG A 7 7.62 46.07 21.75
N PRO A 8 8.57 45.23 21.28
CA PRO A 8 9.20 45.44 19.99
C PRO A 8 8.13 45.26 18.90
N ARG A 9 7.83 46.32 18.14
CA ARG A 9 7.02 46.20 16.94
C ARG A 9 7.86 45.47 15.89
N ILE A 10 7.36 44.33 15.42
CA ILE A 10 7.95 43.59 14.31
C ILE A 10 7.90 44.52 13.08
N ARG A 11 9.04 45.16 12.78
CA ARG A 11 9.22 45.89 11.52
C ARG A 11 9.59 44.87 10.47
N ILE A 12 8.59 44.40 9.73
CA ILE A 12 8.82 43.60 8.53
C ILE A 12 9.61 44.50 7.57
N PRO A 13 10.84 44.13 7.16
CA PRO A 13 11.57 44.91 6.17
C PRO A 13 10.73 44.95 4.90
N LYS A 14 10.53 46.15 4.34
CA LYS A 14 10.00 46.27 2.98
C LYS A 14 11.04 45.59 2.09
N VAL A 15 10.76 44.36 1.67
CA VAL A 15 11.54 43.70 0.63
C VAL A 15 11.57 44.68 -0.53
N LEU A 16 12.75 45.26 -0.76
CA LEU A 16 12.99 46.22 -1.82
C LEU A 16 12.93 45.42 -3.12
N ILE A 17 11.72 45.20 -3.63
CA ILE A 17 11.52 44.78 -5.01
C ILE A 17 11.92 46.00 -5.84
N ASN A 18 13.21 46.16 -6.09
CA ASN A 18 13.73 46.94 -7.21
C ASN A 18 13.34 46.21 -8.49
N GLY A 19 12.04 46.12 -8.74
CA GLY A 19 11.50 45.89 -10.05
C GLY A 19 11.19 47.27 -10.58
N GLU A 20 11.92 47.70 -11.60
CA GLU A 20 11.36 48.66 -12.54
C GLU A 20 9.98 48.13 -12.92
N VAL A 21 8.94 48.73 -12.35
CA VAL A 21 7.57 48.31 -12.54
C VAL A 21 7.24 48.68 -13.98
N LEU A 22 7.44 47.74 -14.90
CA LEU A 22 6.87 47.83 -16.24
C LEU A 22 5.37 47.99 -16.03
N ASN A 23 4.91 49.22 -16.26
CA ASN A 23 3.63 49.76 -15.82
C ASN A 23 2.52 49.26 -16.74
N ASN A 24 2.25 47.96 -16.71
CA ASN A 24 1.19 47.34 -17.49
C ASN A 24 0.28 46.52 -16.58
N HIS A 25 -0.87 47.08 -16.20
CA HIS A 25 -1.85 46.49 -15.27
C HIS A 25 -2.28 45.05 -15.66
N LYS A 26 -2.20 44.71 -16.94
CA LYS A 26 -2.46 43.37 -17.49
C LYS A 26 -1.43 42.32 -17.00
N ASN A 27 -0.14 42.66 -16.94
CA ASN A 27 0.93 41.73 -16.56
C ASN A 27 0.89 41.40 -15.06
N LYS A 28 0.48 42.36 -14.20
CA LYS A 28 0.28 42.12 -12.76
C LYS A 28 -0.87 41.13 -12.49
N LYS A 29 -1.96 41.18 -13.26
CA LYS A 29 -3.07 40.22 -13.14
C LYS A 29 -2.62 38.80 -13.52
N ILE A 30 -1.87 38.66 -14.60
CA ILE A 30 -1.33 37.37 -15.06
C ILE A 30 -0.36 36.80 -14.01
N ALA A 31 0.57 37.60 -13.49
CA ALA A 31 1.50 37.17 -12.45
C ALA A 31 0.78 36.69 -11.17
N LYS A 32 -0.30 37.37 -10.76
CA LYS A 32 -1.11 36.94 -9.61
C LYS A 32 -1.76 35.57 -9.82
N ILE A 33 -2.28 35.29 -11.02
CA ILE A 33 -2.89 33.99 -11.37
C ILE A 33 -1.83 32.89 -11.32
N ILE A 34 -0.64 33.14 -11.86
CA ILE A 34 0.48 32.18 -11.83
C ILE A 34 0.88 31.85 -10.39
N ILE A 35 0.97 32.85 -9.51
CA ILE A 35 1.32 32.63 -8.09
C ILE A 35 0.26 31.76 -7.39
N ILE A 36 -1.04 32.02 -7.62
CA ILE A 36 -2.12 31.20 -7.05
C ILE A 36 -2.03 29.75 -7.56
N LEU A 37 -1.74 29.58 -8.84
CA LEU A 37 -1.58 28.26 -9.45
C LEU A 37 -0.40 27.50 -8.82
N ILE A 38 0.75 28.16 -8.62
CA ILE A 38 1.92 27.57 -7.96
C ILE A 38 1.56 27.10 -6.55
N ILE A 39 0.89 27.95 -5.76
CA ILE A 39 0.48 27.57 -4.40
C ILE A 39 -0.45 26.36 -4.44
N ALA A 40 -1.42 26.32 -5.36
CA ALA A 40 -2.33 25.19 -5.50
C ALA A 40 -1.62 23.87 -5.88
N PHE A 41 -0.64 23.91 -6.79
CA PHE A 41 0.14 22.72 -7.11
C PHE A 41 1.05 22.28 -5.96
N SER A 42 1.66 23.25 -5.25
CA SER A 42 2.49 22.96 -4.09
C SER A 42 1.70 22.33 -2.94
N THR A 43 0.47 22.79 -2.67
CA THR A 43 -0.36 22.17 -1.62
C THR A 43 -0.74 20.75 -1.96
N VAL A 44 -1.15 20.47 -3.21
CA VAL A 44 -1.45 19.10 -3.67
C VAL A 44 -0.24 18.19 -3.53
N LYS A 45 0.96 18.66 -3.91
CA LYS A 45 2.20 17.91 -3.76
C LYS A 45 2.49 17.54 -2.30
N ILE A 46 2.41 18.50 -1.39
CA ILE A 46 2.65 18.26 0.05
C ILE A 46 1.66 17.24 0.61
N VAL A 47 0.39 17.33 0.22
CA VAL A 47 -0.65 16.39 0.66
C VAL A 47 -0.37 14.98 0.11
N LEU A 48 -0.04 14.86 -1.18
CA LEU A 48 0.29 13.57 -1.78
C LEU A 48 1.54 12.97 -1.13
N ASP A 49 2.60 13.73 -0.93
CA ASP A 49 3.85 13.23 -0.32
C ASP A 49 3.62 12.76 1.12
N ALA A 50 2.65 13.33 1.85
CA ALA A 50 2.28 12.89 3.19
C ALA A 50 1.37 11.65 3.19
N VAL A 51 0.42 11.54 2.25
CA VAL A 51 -0.54 10.43 2.18
C VAL A 51 0.02 9.20 1.48
N TYR A 52 0.87 9.39 0.47
CA TYR A 52 1.44 8.33 -0.35
C TYR A 52 2.12 7.21 0.46
N PRO A 53 3.00 7.47 1.45
CA PRO A 53 3.60 6.37 2.22
C PRO A 53 2.56 5.57 3.00
N ILE A 54 1.52 6.22 3.54
CA ILE A 54 0.44 5.52 4.23
C ILE A 54 -0.35 4.66 3.23
N PHE A 55 -0.67 5.23 2.06
CA PHE A 55 -1.35 4.50 1.00
C PHE A 55 -0.57 3.29 0.52
N ASP A 56 0.73 3.44 0.30
CA ASP A 56 1.60 2.34 -0.12
C ASP A 56 1.63 1.21 0.93
N THR A 57 1.76 1.55 2.21
CA THR A 57 1.72 0.53 3.28
C THR A 57 0.37 -0.18 3.39
N LEU A 58 -0.74 0.52 3.14
CA LEU A 58 -2.08 -0.08 3.13
C LEU A 58 -2.26 -0.99 1.91
N CYS A 59 -1.75 -0.59 0.75
CA CYS A 59 -1.69 -1.43 -0.45
C CYS A 59 -0.90 -2.70 -0.20
N GLU A 60 0.30 -2.60 0.37
CA GLU A 60 1.12 -3.77 0.68
C GLU A 60 0.42 -4.70 1.68
N ALA A 61 -0.16 -4.15 2.76
CA ALA A 61 -0.87 -4.93 3.76
C ALA A 61 -2.12 -5.63 3.18
N LYS A 62 -2.89 -4.92 2.34
CA LYS A 62 -4.07 -5.47 1.68
C LYS A 62 -3.68 -6.57 0.68
N ALA A 63 -2.64 -6.35 -0.12
CA ALA A 63 -2.12 -7.34 -1.06
C ALA A 63 -1.64 -8.61 -0.32
N LYS A 64 -0.86 -8.45 0.76
CA LYS A 64 -0.43 -9.57 1.62
C LYS A 64 -1.61 -10.32 2.23
N SER A 65 -2.63 -9.60 2.71
CA SER A 65 -3.83 -10.21 3.26
C SER A 65 -4.58 -11.05 2.22
N ILE A 66 -4.77 -10.51 1.01
CA ILE A 66 -5.44 -11.22 -0.08
C ILE A 66 -4.62 -12.45 -0.47
N ALA A 67 -3.32 -12.29 -0.70
CA ALA A 67 -2.43 -13.40 -1.05
C ALA A 67 -2.47 -14.51 0.01
N THR A 68 -2.51 -14.15 1.30
CA THR A 68 -2.60 -15.11 2.41
C THR A 68 -3.93 -15.87 2.40
N ILE A 69 -5.05 -15.15 2.23
CA ILE A 69 -6.39 -15.76 2.18
C ILE A 69 -6.47 -16.72 0.99
N VAL A 70 -6.12 -16.25 -0.20
CA VAL A 70 -6.11 -17.06 -1.43
C VAL A 70 -5.22 -18.28 -1.27
N SER A 71 -4.00 -18.10 -0.74
CA SER A 71 -3.08 -19.22 -0.52
C SER A 71 -3.67 -20.31 0.36
N ASN A 72 -4.31 -19.93 1.48
CA ASN A 72 -4.91 -20.90 2.40
C ASN A 72 -6.17 -21.55 1.81
N GLU A 73 -7.02 -20.78 1.12
CA GLU A 73 -8.24 -21.30 0.49
C GLU A 73 -7.89 -22.31 -0.61
N GLN A 74 -7.00 -21.95 -1.54
CA GLN A 74 -6.61 -22.83 -2.64
C GLN A 74 -5.82 -24.04 -2.17
N ALA A 75 -4.91 -23.89 -1.18
CA ALA A 75 -4.23 -25.03 -0.57
C ALA A 75 -5.23 -26.01 0.05
N THR A 76 -6.25 -25.50 0.75
CA THR A 76 -7.30 -26.34 1.33
C THR A 76 -8.16 -27.02 0.26
N ASN A 77 -8.44 -26.33 -0.85
CA ASN A 77 -9.26 -26.88 -1.92
C ASN A 77 -8.56 -28.01 -2.66
N VAL A 78 -7.30 -27.83 -3.05
CA VAL A 78 -6.52 -28.90 -3.70
C VAL A 78 -6.35 -30.08 -2.75
N MET A 79 -6.02 -29.84 -1.48
CA MET A 79 -5.84 -30.93 -0.51
C MET A 79 -7.11 -31.75 -0.24
N LYS A 80 -8.32 -31.23 -0.50
CA LYS A 80 -9.58 -32.01 -0.37
C LYS A 80 -9.72 -33.09 -1.43
N GLU A 81 -9.04 -32.93 -2.57
CA GLU A 81 -9.11 -33.85 -3.69
C GLU A 81 -8.18 -35.05 -3.52
N HIS A 82 -7.27 -34.99 -2.53
CA HIS A 82 -6.27 -36.02 -2.26
C HIS A 82 -6.49 -36.71 -0.91
N SER A 83 -6.30 -38.02 -0.89
CA SER A 83 -6.38 -38.82 0.35
C SER A 83 -4.99 -39.03 0.97
N TYR A 84 -4.94 -39.28 2.29
CA TYR A 84 -3.66 -39.54 2.98
C TYR A 84 -2.94 -40.78 2.44
N ASP A 85 -3.72 -41.81 2.07
CA ASP A 85 -3.21 -43.08 1.56
C ASP A 85 -2.58 -42.94 0.15
N GLU A 86 -2.92 -41.89 -0.60
CA GLU A 86 -2.25 -41.55 -1.87
C GLU A 86 -0.86 -40.96 -1.67
N LEU A 87 -0.64 -40.27 -0.54
CA LEU A 87 0.62 -39.59 -0.21
C LEU A 87 1.61 -40.52 0.47
N PHE A 88 1.10 -41.40 1.34
CA PHE A 88 1.92 -42.32 2.12
C PHE A 88 1.34 -43.73 2.06
N THR A 89 2.21 -44.67 1.68
CA THR A 89 1.90 -46.10 1.69
C THR A 89 2.71 -46.80 2.76
N LEU A 90 2.10 -47.74 3.46
CA LEU A 90 2.75 -48.53 4.50
C LEU A 90 3.16 -49.88 3.92
N GLU A 91 4.45 -50.20 3.96
CA GLU A 91 4.93 -51.56 3.74
C GLU A 91 4.96 -52.30 5.08
N LYS A 92 4.48 -53.54 5.08
CA LYS A 92 4.40 -54.40 6.26
C LYS A 92 5.14 -55.71 6.02
N ASP A 93 5.69 -56.28 7.08
CA ASP A 93 6.26 -57.63 7.04
C ASP A 93 5.18 -58.73 7.11
N ASN A 94 5.60 -60.00 7.04
CA ASN A 94 4.73 -61.18 7.15
C ASN A 94 4.00 -61.29 8.50
N ASN A 95 4.45 -60.54 9.52
CA ASN A 95 3.87 -60.50 10.86
C ASN A 95 2.98 -59.24 11.04
N ASN A 96 2.71 -58.52 9.95
CA ASN A 96 1.89 -57.32 9.89
C ASN A 96 2.46 -56.11 10.66
N ASN A 97 3.76 -56.13 10.98
CA ASN A 97 4.47 -54.97 11.53
C ASN A 97 4.85 -54.02 10.40
N ILE A 98 4.72 -52.71 10.65
CA ILE A 98 5.13 -51.67 9.70
C ILE A 98 6.65 -51.69 9.59
N THR A 99 7.17 -51.94 8.39
CA THR A 99 8.61 -51.94 8.11
C THR A 99 9.06 -50.66 7.44
N MET A 100 8.19 -50.03 6.63
CA MET A 100 8.52 -48.81 5.91
C MET A 100 7.28 -47.94 5.67
N VAL A 101 7.47 -46.62 5.72
CA VAL A 101 6.51 -45.63 5.21
C VAL A 101 7.10 -45.07 3.92
N LYS A 102 6.41 -45.27 2.80
CA LYS A 102 6.85 -44.84 1.48
C LYS A 102 6.00 -43.65 1.02
N SER A 103 6.67 -42.52 0.79
CA SER A 103 6.05 -41.31 0.24
C SER A 103 5.89 -41.41 -1.28
N ASN A 104 4.69 -41.10 -1.78
CA ASN A 104 4.44 -40.96 -3.19
C ASN A 104 4.83 -39.55 -3.67
N VAL A 105 6.09 -39.41 -4.06
CA VAL A 105 6.67 -38.13 -4.49
C VAL A 105 5.96 -37.56 -5.72
N LEU A 106 5.38 -38.41 -6.58
CA LEU A 106 4.63 -37.96 -7.74
C LEU A 106 3.35 -37.22 -7.32
N ALA A 107 2.54 -37.84 -6.47
CA ALA A 107 1.31 -37.21 -5.95
C ALA A 107 1.62 -35.94 -5.14
N ILE A 108 2.68 -35.95 -4.33
CA ILE A 108 3.11 -34.76 -3.58
C ILE A 108 3.49 -33.61 -4.54
N ASN A 109 4.24 -33.89 -5.60
CA ASN A 109 4.66 -32.86 -6.55
C ASN A 109 3.50 -32.32 -7.39
N GLU A 110 2.52 -33.17 -7.70
CA GLU A 110 1.27 -32.76 -8.36
C GLU A 110 0.51 -31.76 -7.49
N ILE A 111 0.28 -32.08 -6.21
CA ILE A 111 -0.33 -31.16 -5.24
C ILE A 111 0.41 -29.83 -5.16
N ILE A 112 1.74 -29.86 -5.03
CA ILE A 112 2.55 -28.63 -4.94
C ILE A 112 2.35 -27.77 -6.19
N SER A 113 2.35 -28.39 -7.36
CA SER A 113 2.18 -27.69 -8.64
C SER A 113 0.77 -27.13 -8.77
N ASP A 114 -0.25 -27.92 -8.45
CA ASP A 114 -1.65 -27.53 -8.58
C ASP A 114 -2.04 -26.42 -7.60
N VAL A 115 -1.58 -26.50 -6.35
CA VAL A 115 -1.77 -25.42 -5.37
C VAL A 115 -1.15 -24.13 -5.90
N ALA A 116 0.08 -24.18 -6.42
CA ALA A 116 0.74 -22.99 -6.94
C ALA A 116 -0.03 -22.39 -8.13
N VAL A 117 -0.47 -23.20 -9.09
CA VAL A 117 -1.24 -22.76 -10.25
C VAL A 117 -2.57 -22.16 -9.82
N LYS A 118 -3.32 -22.83 -8.93
CA LYS A 118 -4.63 -22.35 -8.45
C LYS A 118 -4.55 -21.03 -7.70
N ILE A 119 -3.49 -20.83 -6.91
CA ILE A 119 -3.22 -19.54 -6.24
C ILE A 119 -3.01 -18.43 -7.27
N GLN A 120 -2.20 -18.68 -8.30
CA GLN A 120 -1.93 -17.69 -9.35
C GLN A 120 -3.20 -17.37 -10.15
N GLU A 121 -3.94 -18.39 -10.58
CA GLU A 121 -5.22 -18.21 -11.28
C GLU A 121 -6.20 -17.38 -10.47
N ASP A 122 -6.37 -17.65 -9.17
CA ASP A 122 -7.31 -16.91 -8.31
C ASP A 122 -6.85 -15.47 -8.05
N ILE A 123 -5.55 -15.23 -7.87
CA ILE A 123 -4.99 -13.87 -7.77
C ILE A 123 -5.24 -13.09 -9.06
N ASP A 124 -4.97 -13.68 -10.22
CA ASP A 124 -5.15 -13.04 -11.53
C ASP A 124 -6.64 -12.76 -11.81
N ASN A 125 -7.53 -13.68 -11.42
CA ASN A 125 -8.98 -13.54 -11.58
C ASN A 125 -9.57 -12.43 -10.69
N ARG A 126 -9.02 -12.22 -9.48
CA ARG A 126 -9.45 -11.12 -8.59
C ARG A 126 -9.14 -9.74 -9.18
N GLY A 127 -8.03 -9.60 -9.89
CA GLY A 127 -7.70 -8.37 -10.62
C GLY A 127 -7.47 -7.16 -9.71
N ARG A 128 -8.29 -6.11 -9.87
CA ARG A 128 -8.09 -4.81 -9.19
C ARG A 128 -8.93 -4.70 -7.93
N GLU A 129 -8.28 -4.29 -6.85
CA GLU A 129 -8.90 -4.10 -5.53
C GLU A 129 -8.88 -2.63 -5.13
N ASN A 130 -9.96 -2.18 -4.50
CA ASN A 130 -10.09 -0.80 -4.03
C ASN A 130 -9.54 -0.66 -2.61
N ILE A 131 -8.82 0.43 -2.38
CA ILE A 131 -8.26 0.77 -1.07
C ILE A 131 -8.67 2.20 -0.74
N GLU A 132 -9.29 2.36 0.42
CA GLU A 132 -9.78 3.64 0.90
C GLU A 132 -8.95 4.10 2.09
N ILE A 133 -8.65 5.41 2.14
CA ILE A 133 -7.97 6.03 3.26
C ILE A 133 -8.88 7.08 3.86
N ALA A 134 -9.15 6.93 5.15
CA ALA A 134 -9.77 7.98 5.94
C ALA A 134 -8.78 9.13 6.13
N ILE A 135 -9.02 10.24 5.44
CA ILE A 135 -8.29 11.49 5.70
C ILE A 135 -8.92 12.11 6.95
N ARG A 136 -8.14 12.25 8.01
CA ARG A 136 -8.58 12.73 9.34
C ARG A 136 -9.51 13.96 9.22
N GLN A 137 -10.55 14.00 10.05
CA GLN A 137 -11.44 15.17 10.15
C GLN A 137 -10.64 16.42 10.54
N PHE A 138 -10.75 17.47 9.74
CA PHE A 138 -10.17 18.77 10.01
C PHE A 138 -11.02 19.49 11.05
N TYR A 139 -10.58 19.51 12.31
CA TYR A 139 -11.18 20.34 13.34
C TYR A 139 -10.62 21.76 13.21
N TRP A 140 -11.47 22.72 12.86
CA TRP A 140 -11.13 24.14 12.91
C TRP A 140 -11.24 24.60 14.38
N VAL A 141 -10.14 25.12 14.95
CA VAL A 141 -10.13 25.79 16.26
C VAL A 141 -10.13 27.28 16.03
#